data_AF-A0A2D5T8V9-F1
#
_entry.id   AF-A0A2D5T8V9-F1
#
_cell.length_a   1.000
_cell.length_b   1.000
_cell.length_c   1.000
_cell.angle_alpha   90.00
_cell.angle_beta   90.00
_cell.angle_gamma   90.00
#
_symmetry.space_group_name_H-M   'P 1'
#
loop_
_entity.id
_entity.type
_entity.pdbx_description
1 polymer ?
#
loop_
_entity_poly.entity_id
_entity_poly.type
_entity_poly.pdbx_seq_one_letter_code
_entity_poly.pdbx_strand_id
1 'polypeptide(L)'
;MVKNCLIDFTQFFDRDLIFALSKIYILILNKKEVSFMKKVKKIVISYMLTCYASLSFACDYPSPPKDLPDGANSNKEEMLAGVREIASYQDDMSAYLSCIEKNEIAATKSLTNISENEKKLRSELFNKKYNAAIETQIRTVEIFNIEIRRFKEKSK
;
A
#
# COMPACT_ATOMS: atom_id res chain seq x y z
N MET A 1 -4.42 13.66 25.78
CA MET A 1 -4.87 12.27 26.02
C MET A 1 -4.36 11.39 24.88
N VAL A 2 -3.14 10.86 25.01
CA VAL A 2 -2.61 9.80 24.14
C VAL A 2 -2.30 8.62 25.06
N LYS A 3 -3.34 7.90 25.42
CA LYS A 3 -3.26 6.55 26.01
C LYS A 3 -4.10 5.68 25.08
N ASN A 4 -3.54 4.55 24.65
CA ASN A 4 -4.14 3.45 23.87
C ASN A 4 -3.48 3.17 22.50
N CYS A 5 -2.15 3.25 22.44
CA CYS A 5 -1.38 2.45 21.48
C CYS A 5 -0.43 1.51 22.23
N LEU A 6 -0.95 0.84 23.24
CA LEU A 6 -0.30 -0.26 23.92
C LEU A 6 -1.34 -1.37 24.01
N ILE A 7 -0.92 -2.58 23.67
CA ILE A 7 -1.67 -3.85 23.65
C ILE A 7 -2.32 -4.14 22.30
N ASP A 8 -1.51 -4.63 21.35
CA ASP A 8 -1.73 -5.99 20.80
C ASP A 8 -0.50 -6.56 20.06
N PHE A 9 0.70 -6.34 20.60
CA PHE A 9 1.94 -6.95 20.08
C PHE A 9 2.34 -8.22 20.84
N THR A 10 1.55 -8.63 21.84
CA THR A 10 1.92 -9.66 22.83
C THR A 10 1.44 -11.07 22.49
N GLN A 11 0.80 -11.31 21.34
CA GLN A 11 0.40 -12.66 20.94
C GLN A 11 1.31 -13.32 19.90
N PHE A 12 2.39 -12.66 19.49
CA PHE A 12 3.35 -13.20 18.50
C PHE A 12 4.78 -13.39 19.04
N PHE A 13 4.95 -13.38 20.36
CA PHE A 13 6.23 -13.71 21.00
C PHE A 13 6.22 -15.17 21.43
N ASP A 14 6.63 -16.03 20.51
CA ASP A 14 6.88 -17.46 20.71
C ASP A 14 7.69 -17.71 22.00
N ARG A 15 7.29 -18.74 22.75
CA ARG A 15 8.03 -19.28 23.91
C ARG A 15 9.48 -19.61 23.57
N ASP A 16 9.73 -19.87 22.29
CA ASP A 16 11.03 -20.16 21.69
C ASP A 16 11.97 -18.95 21.71
N LEU A 17 11.45 -17.72 21.66
CA LEU A 17 12.30 -16.52 21.71
C LEU A 17 12.89 -16.31 23.10
N ILE A 18 12.14 -16.60 24.17
CA ILE A 18 12.66 -16.48 25.55
C ILE A 18 13.72 -17.56 25.82
N PHE A 19 13.52 -18.78 25.31
CA PHE A 19 14.49 -19.87 25.42
C PHE A 19 15.75 -19.62 24.55
N ALA A 20 15.57 -19.00 23.38
CA ALA A 20 16.66 -18.55 22.54
C ALA A 20 17.46 -17.43 23.21
N LEU A 21 16.79 -16.45 23.82
CA LEU A 21 17.45 -15.34 24.52
C LEU A 21 18.22 -15.79 25.76
N SER A 22 17.74 -16.80 26.51
CA SER A 22 18.50 -17.34 27.66
C SER A 22 19.73 -18.14 27.23
N LYS A 23 19.63 -18.93 26.16
CA LYS A 23 20.79 -19.64 25.58
C LYS A 23 21.80 -18.68 24.96
N ILE A 24 21.34 -17.62 24.30
CA ILE A 24 22.19 -16.55 23.78
C ILE A 24 22.92 -15.85 24.94
N TYR A 25 22.23 -15.55 26.06
CA TYR A 25 22.85 -14.94 27.24
C TYR A 25 23.93 -15.83 27.88
N ILE A 26 23.72 -17.15 27.96
CA ILE A 26 24.70 -18.12 28.48
C ILE A 26 25.89 -18.29 27.51
N LEU A 27 25.65 -18.24 26.20
CA LEU A 27 26.70 -18.28 25.17
C LEU A 27 27.56 -17.01 25.17
N ILE A 28 26.98 -15.85 25.49
CA ILE A 28 27.68 -14.56 25.58
C ILE A 28 28.67 -14.53 26.77
N LEU A 29 28.38 -15.23 27.87
CA LEU A 29 29.23 -15.19 29.08
C LEU A 29 30.47 -16.09 29.01
N ASN A 30 30.61 -16.98 28.02
CA ASN A 30 31.58 -18.09 28.11
C ASN A 30 32.65 -18.20 27.00
N LYS A 31 32.76 -17.28 26.03
CA LYS A 31 33.86 -17.41 25.05
C LYS A 31 34.27 -16.14 24.31
N LYS A 32 35.44 -15.62 24.73
CA LYS A 32 36.56 -15.12 23.90
C LYS A 32 36.29 -13.99 22.89
N GLU A 33 36.57 -12.78 23.38
CA GLU A 33 37.58 -11.85 22.82
C GLU A 33 37.48 -11.43 21.33
N VAL A 34 36.74 -10.33 21.12
CA VAL A 34 37.10 -9.09 20.36
C VAL A 34 37.31 -9.14 18.83
N SER A 35 37.62 -10.27 18.21
CA SER A 35 37.91 -10.30 16.74
C SER A 35 36.65 -10.18 15.85
N PHE A 36 35.53 -10.77 16.28
CA PHE A 36 34.30 -10.86 15.48
C PHE A 36 33.51 -9.55 15.42
N MET A 37 33.66 -8.69 16.44
CA MET A 37 32.89 -7.43 16.58
C MET A 37 33.14 -6.43 15.44
N LYS A 38 34.33 -6.39 14.83
CA LYS A 38 34.62 -5.43 13.74
C LYS A 38 33.91 -5.78 12.43
N LYS A 39 33.67 -7.08 12.16
CA LYS A 39 32.93 -7.56 11.00
C LYS A 39 31.42 -7.46 11.23
N VAL A 40 30.95 -7.77 12.44
CA VAL A 40 29.54 -7.62 12.83
C VAL A 40 29.10 -6.16 12.85
N LYS A 41 29.95 -5.21 13.30
CA LYS A 41 29.63 -3.77 13.26
C LYS A 41 29.33 -3.28 11.85
N LYS A 42 30.05 -3.78 10.83
CA LYS A 42 29.80 -3.43 9.42
C LYS A 42 28.50 -4.04 8.89
N ILE A 43 28.16 -5.26 9.33
CA ILE A 43 26.94 -5.96 8.89
C ILE A 43 25.69 -5.38 9.56
N VAL A 44 25.76 -5.02 10.85
CA VAL A 44 24.64 -4.44 11.60
C VAL A 44 24.30 -3.01 11.12
N ILE A 45 25.31 -2.21 10.76
CA ILE A 45 25.09 -0.86 10.20
C ILE A 45 24.46 -0.95 8.80
N SER A 46 24.80 -1.97 8.01
CA SER A 46 24.21 -2.20 6.69
C SER A 46 22.74 -2.62 6.74
N TYR A 47 22.31 -3.30 7.82
CA TYR A 47 20.94 -3.81 7.94
C TYR A 47 19.97 -2.80 8.58
N MET A 48 20.47 -1.75 9.24
CA MET A 48 19.63 -0.72 9.87
C MET A 48 19.07 0.30 8.86
N LEU A 49 19.64 0.36 7.64
CA LEU A 49 19.23 1.36 6.64
C LEU A 49 18.03 0.93 5.77
N THR A 50 17.61 -0.33 5.81
CA THR A 50 16.55 -0.86 4.90
C THR A 50 15.12 -0.71 5.42
N CYS A 51 14.86 0.05 6.50
CA CYS A 51 13.52 0.16 7.09
C CYS A 51 12.97 1.60 7.20
N TYR A 52 13.31 2.48 6.25
CA TYR A 52 12.68 3.81 6.11
C TYR A 52 11.73 3.88 4.91
N ALA A 53 10.73 3.01 4.87
CA ALA A 53 9.50 3.25 4.11
C ALA A 53 8.38 2.76 5.02
N SER A 54 7.66 3.61 5.72
CA SER A 54 6.63 4.43 5.10
C SER A 54 5.91 5.16 6.23
N LEU A 55 5.68 6.46 6.10
CA LEU A 55 4.66 7.22 6.84
C LEU A 55 4.50 8.61 6.17
N SER A 56 4.35 8.61 4.85
CA SER A 56 3.73 9.76 4.17
C SER A 56 2.22 9.60 4.31
N PHE A 57 1.61 10.40 5.18
CA PHE A 57 0.18 10.37 5.51
C PHE A 57 -0.69 11.02 4.41
N ALA A 58 -0.35 10.79 3.14
CA ALA A 58 -1.12 11.24 1.98
C ALA A 58 -1.61 10.02 1.21
N CYS A 59 -2.88 10.01 0.84
CA CYS A 59 -3.43 8.96 -0.02
C CYS A 59 -2.82 9.13 -1.42
N ASP A 60 -2.03 8.15 -1.85
CA ASP A 60 -1.40 8.19 -3.17
C ASP A 60 -2.45 7.94 -4.25
N TYR A 61 -2.55 8.86 -5.21
CA TYR A 61 -3.51 8.74 -6.31
C TYR A 61 -2.85 7.96 -7.44
N PRO A 62 -3.25 6.71 -7.69
CA PRO A 62 -2.58 5.88 -8.68
C PRO A 62 -2.86 6.44 -10.08
N SER A 63 -1.82 6.43 -10.92
CA SER A 63 -1.95 6.84 -12.31
C SER A 63 -2.44 5.66 -13.16
N PRO A 64 -3.25 5.92 -14.20
CA PRO A 64 -3.62 4.89 -15.16
C PRO A 64 -2.37 4.24 -15.78
N PRO A 65 -2.38 2.93 -16.05
CA PRO A 65 -1.32 2.27 -16.81
C PRO A 65 -1.14 2.94 -18.18
N LYS A 66 0.11 3.21 -18.56
CA LYS A 66 0.45 3.90 -19.82
C LYS A 66 0.67 2.93 -20.99
N ASP A 67 1.15 1.74 -20.68
CA ASP A 67 1.66 0.77 -21.66
C ASP A 67 0.71 -0.43 -21.81
N LEU A 68 -0.59 -0.15 -21.93
CA LEU A 68 -1.58 -1.20 -22.18
C LEU A 68 -1.40 -1.78 -23.58
N PRO A 69 -1.48 -3.12 -23.74
CA PRO A 69 -1.27 -3.77 -25.03
C PRO A 69 -2.38 -3.45 -26.03
N ASP A 70 -2.00 -3.29 -27.30
CA ASP A 70 -2.89 -3.01 -28.43
C ASP A 70 -3.49 -4.32 -28.95
N GLY A 71 -4.82 -4.42 -28.95
CA GLY A 71 -5.51 -5.63 -29.39
C GLY A 71 -5.22 -6.05 -30.84
N ALA A 72 -4.85 -5.11 -31.71
CA ALA A 72 -4.52 -5.40 -33.10
C ALA A 72 -3.12 -6.01 -33.27
N ASN A 73 -2.17 -5.69 -32.40
CA ASN A 73 -0.75 -6.04 -32.60
C ASN A 73 -0.22 -7.02 -31.56
N SER A 74 -0.82 -7.07 -30.39
CA SER A 74 -0.34 -7.90 -29.30
C SER A 74 -0.58 -9.40 -29.48
N ASN A 75 0.17 -10.18 -28.70
CA ASN A 75 -0.03 -11.61 -28.49
C ASN A 75 -0.85 -11.89 -27.21
N LYS A 76 -1.17 -13.16 -26.98
CA LYS A 76 -2.03 -13.57 -25.86
C LYS A 76 -1.38 -13.27 -24.50
N GLU A 77 -0.08 -13.52 -24.38
CA GLU A 77 0.70 -13.33 -23.16
C GLU A 77 0.74 -11.86 -22.75
N GLU A 78 0.92 -10.95 -23.72
CA GLU A 78 0.85 -9.50 -23.55
C GLU A 78 -0.55 -9.06 -23.11
N MET A 79 -1.61 -9.52 -23.77
CA MET A 79 -2.99 -9.19 -23.36
C MET A 79 -3.30 -9.67 -21.93
N LEU A 80 -2.79 -10.84 -21.52
CA LEU A 80 -2.90 -11.32 -20.14
C LEU A 80 -2.07 -10.50 -19.14
N ALA A 81 -0.96 -9.89 -19.58
CA ALA A 81 -0.24 -8.91 -18.77
C ALA A 81 -1.08 -7.64 -18.58
N GLY A 82 -1.69 -7.12 -19.65
CA GLY A 82 -2.60 -5.96 -19.58
C GLY A 82 -3.78 -6.18 -18.63
N VAL A 83 -4.38 -7.37 -18.61
CA VAL A 83 -5.44 -7.72 -17.63
C VAL A 83 -4.94 -7.61 -16.19
N ARG A 84 -3.72 -8.09 -15.92
CA ARG A 84 -3.12 -8.03 -14.58
C ARG A 84 -2.79 -6.60 -14.17
N GLU A 85 -2.30 -5.77 -15.10
CA GLU A 85 -2.04 -4.36 -14.83
C GLU A 85 -3.31 -3.58 -14.52
N ILE A 86 -4.38 -3.80 -15.29
CA ILE A 86 -5.70 -3.20 -15.01
C ILE A 86 -6.21 -3.64 -13.64
N ALA A 87 -6.10 -4.93 -13.29
CA ALA A 87 -6.52 -5.43 -11.99
C ALA A 87 -5.73 -4.78 -10.85
N SER A 88 -4.39 -4.70 -10.97
CA SER A 88 -3.54 -4.01 -9.99
C SER A 88 -3.95 -2.54 -9.83
N TYR A 89 -4.17 -1.84 -10.94
CA TYR A 89 -4.64 -0.46 -10.90
C TYR A 89 -6.01 -0.31 -10.23
N GLN A 90 -6.92 -1.27 -10.43
CA GLN A 90 -8.22 -1.28 -9.74
C GLN A 90 -8.06 -1.46 -8.23
N ASP A 91 -7.16 -2.34 -7.80
CA ASP A 91 -6.86 -2.56 -6.38
C ASP A 91 -6.22 -1.31 -5.76
N ASP A 92 -5.26 -0.68 -6.44
CA ASP A 92 -4.61 0.56 -5.99
C ASP A 92 -5.62 1.71 -5.86
N MET A 93 -6.53 1.83 -6.83
CA MET A 93 -7.62 2.82 -6.79
C MET A 93 -8.58 2.54 -5.62
N SER A 94 -8.92 1.28 -5.36
CA SER A 94 -9.76 0.90 -4.21
C SER A 94 -9.08 1.28 -2.88
N ALA A 95 -7.77 1.03 -2.77
CA ALA A 95 -6.97 1.42 -1.62
C ALA A 95 -6.93 2.95 -1.45
N TYR A 96 -6.77 3.71 -2.53
CA TYR A 96 -6.85 5.17 -2.53
C TYR A 96 -8.21 5.68 -2.03
N LEU A 97 -9.32 5.15 -2.58
CA LEU A 97 -10.67 5.53 -2.20
C LEU A 97 -10.95 5.26 -0.71
N SER A 98 -10.53 4.09 -0.21
CA SER A 98 -10.63 3.76 1.22
C SER A 98 -9.79 4.71 2.08
N CYS A 99 -8.61 5.11 1.61
CA CYS A 99 -7.74 6.04 2.33
C CYS A 99 -8.38 7.43 2.45
N ILE A 100 -8.91 8.00 1.36
CA ILE A 100 -9.51 9.34 1.41
C ILE A 100 -10.78 9.35 2.26
N GLU A 101 -11.55 8.25 2.27
CA GLU A 101 -12.72 8.10 3.12
C GLU A 101 -12.33 8.09 4.61
N LYS A 102 -11.31 7.30 4.98
CA LYS A 102 -10.78 7.28 6.36
C LYS A 102 -10.30 8.66 6.80
N ASN A 103 -9.60 9.38 5.92
CA ASN A 103 -9.14 10.74 6.19
C ASN A 103 -10.31 11.71 6.38
N GLU A 104 -11.37 11.58 5.58
CA GLU A 104 -12.56 12.42 5.68
C GLU A 104 -13.34 12.16 6.99
N ILE A 105 -13.47 10.88 7.38
CA ILE A 105 -14.06 10.48 8.67
C ILE A 105 -13.23 11.05 9.83
N ALA A 106 -11.90 10.93 9.77
CA ALA A 106 -11.02 11.44 10.82
C ALA A 106 -11.08 12.97 10.92
N ALA A 107 -11.08 13.66 9.79
CA ALA A 107 -11.21 15.11 9.73
C ALA A 107 -12.56 15.57 10.31
N THR A 108 -13.67 14.92 9.92
CA THR A 108 -15.01 15.27 10.41
C THR A 108 -15.14 15.07 11.92
N LYS A 109 -14.56 14.01 12.49
CA LYS A 109 -14.52 13.78 13.94
C LYS A 109 -13.80 14.87 14.73
N SER A 110 -12.83 15.54 14.10
CA SER A 110 -12.06 16.62 14.74
C SER A 110 -12.77 17.97 14.72
N LEU A 111 -13.84 18.11 13.92
CA LEU A 111 -14.57 19.37 13.74
C LEU A 111 -15.73 19.45 14.73
N THR A 112 -15.53 20.15 15.84
CA THR A 112 -16.61 20.55 16.75
C THR A 112 -17.10 21.95 16.35
N ASN A 113 -18.36 22.10 15.94
CA ASN A 113 -19.03 23.39 15.62
C ASN A 113 -18.81 23.95 14.20
N ILE A 114 -18.91 23.12 13.16
CA ILE A 114 -19.05 23.61 11.77
C ILE A 114 -20.52 23.83 11.41
N SER A 115 -20.80 24.86 10.62
CA SER A 115 -22.13 25.16 10.10
C SER A 115 -22.61 24.09 9.13
N GLU A 116 -23.93 23.99 8.93
CA GLU A 116 -24.51 23.00 8.03
C GLU A 116 -24.09 23.22 6.57
N ASN A 117 -23.91 24.48 6.16
CA ASN A 117 -23.42 24.82 4.83
C ASN A 117 -21.96 24.35 4.62
N GLU A 118 -21.10 24.46 5.64
CA GLU A 118 -19.72 23.97 5.56
C GLU A 118 -19.66 22.44 5.47
N LYS A 119 -20.50 21.72 6.23
CA LYS A 119 -20.63 20.27 6.11
C LYS A 119 -21.03 19.85 4.71
N LYS A 120 -22.05 20.53 4.16
CA LYS A 120 -22.55 20.25 2.81
C LYS A 120 -21.47 20.49 1.76
N LEU A 121 -20.84 21.66 1.77
CA LEU A 121 -19.75 21.99 0.85
C LEU A 121 -18.61 20.97 0.93
N ARG A 122 -18.23 20.55 2.14
CA ARG A 122 -17.19 19.54 2.35
C ARG A 122 -17.57 18.18 1.75
N SER A 123 -18.79 17.72 1.98
CA SER A 123 -19.32 16.47 1.40
C SER A 123 -19.38 16.53 -0.12
N GLU A 124 -19.83 17.66 -0.70
CA GLU A 124 -19.85 17.87 -2.15
C GLU A 124 -18.45 17.80 -2.76
N LEU A 125 -17.46 18.44 -2.13
CA LEU A 125 -16.06 18.39 -2.56
C LEU A 125 -15.48 16.98 -2.46
N PHE A 126 -15.80 16.24 -1.40
CA PHE A 126 -15.39 14.85 -1.24
C PHE A 126 -15.98 13.97 -2.34
N ASN A 127 -17.30 14.04 -2.55
CA ASN A 127 -18.01 13.28 -3.59
C ASN A 127 -17.47 13.60 -4.98
N LYS A 128 -17.16 14.87 -5.27
CA LYS A 128 -16.56 15.26 -6.55
C LYS A 128 -15.22 14.56 -6.79
N LYS A 129 -14.35 14.51 -5.77
CA LYS A 129 -13.05 13.81 -5.86
C LYS A 129 -13.23 12.30 -6.01
N TYR A 130 -14.12 11.72 -5.21
CA TYR A 130 -14.43 10.29 -5.24
C TYR A 130 -14.97 9.86 -6.61
N ASN A 131 -15.94 10.60 -7.15
CA ASN A 131 -16.57 10.27 -8.42
C ASN A 131 -15.61 10.48 -9.60
N ALA A 132 -14.76 11.52 -9.57
CA ALA A 132 -13.74 11.72 -10.61
C ALA A 132 -12.72 10.57 -10.67
N ALA A 133 -12.34 10.04 -9.51
CA ALA A 133 -11.46 8.88 -9.39
C ALA A 133 -12.14 7.62 -9.99
N ILE A 134 -13.40 7.37 -9.64
CA ILE A 134 -14.19 6.27 -10.21
C ILE A 134 -14.37 6.41 -11.73
N GLU A 135 -14.70 7.60 -12.24
CA GLU A 135 -14.86 7.84 -13.67
C GLU A 135 -13.56 7.53 -14.44
N THR A 136 -12.41 7.94 -13.88
CA THR A 136 -11.11 7.65 -14.46
C THR A 136 -10.86 6.14 -14.51
N GLN A 137 -11.13 5.43 -13.41
CA GLN A 137 -11.01 3.98 -13.35
C GLN A 137 -11.88 3.28 -14.40
N ILE A 138 -13.17 3.65 -14.48
CA ILE A 138 -14.12 3.10 -15.45
C ILE A 138 -13.62 3.34 -16.87
N ARG A 139 -13.23 4.57 -17.21
CA ARG A 139 -12.73 4.92 -18.54
C ARG A 139 -11.52 4.06 -18.92
N THR A 140 -10.56 3.88 -18.02
CA THR A 140 -9.36 3.05 -18.28
C THR A 140 -9.75 1.60 -18.55
N VAL A 141 -10.67 1.03 -17.77
CA VAL A 141 -11.15 -0.35 -17.95
C VAL A 141 -11.92 -0.50 -19.26
N GLU A 142 -12.77 0.46 -19.61
CA GLU A 142 -13.53 0.46 -20.86
C GLU A 142 -12.63 0.52 -22.09
N ILE A 143 -11.60 1.37 -22.08
CA ILE A 143 -10.59 1.44 -23.14
C ILE A 143 -9.93 0.08 -23.32
N PHE A 144 -9.48 -0.55 -22.23
CA PHE A 144 -8.83 -1.85 -22.33
C PHE A 144 -9.79 -2.96 -22.80
N ASN A 145 -11.05 -2.91 -22.41
CA ASN A 145 -12.07 -3.84 -22.89
C ASN A 145 -12.30 -3.75 -24.41
N ILE A 146 -12.11 -2.57 -25.01
CA ILE A 146 -12.14 -2.41 -26.47
C ILE A 146 -10.96 -3.15 -27.10
N GLU A 147 -9.75 -3.03 -26.53
CA GLU A 147 -8.57 -3.75 -27.02
C GLU A 147 -8.72 -5.27 -26.89
N ILE A 148 -9.32 -5.76 -25.80
CA ILE A 148 -9.66 -7.19 -25.66
C ILE A 148 -10.58 -7.66 -26.79
N ARG A 149 -11.57 -6.85 -27.20
CA ARG A 149 -12.47 -7.21 -28.31
C ARG A 149 -11.71 -7.26 -29.63
N ARG A 150 -10.88 -6.25 -29.92
CA ARG A 150 -10.03 -6.23 -31.13
C ARG A 150 -9.11 -7.44 -31.22
N PHE A 151 -8.47 -7.81 -30.09
CA PHE A 151 -7.65 -9.01 -30.04
C PHE A 151 -8.44 -10.28 -30.36
N LYS A 152 -9.64 -10.41 -29.78
CA LYS A 152 -10.52 -11.55 -30.06
C LYS A 152 -10.92 -11.62 -31.53
N GLU A 153 -11.25 -10.49 -32.14
CA GLU A 153 -11.59 -10.40 -33.57
C GLU A 153 -10.42 -10.78 -34.48
N LYS A 154 -9.20 -10.34 -34.16
CA LYS A 154 -7.96 -10.72 -34.86
C LYS A 154 -7.65 -12.22 -34.74
N SER A 155 -7.90 -12.80 -33.56
CA SER A 155 -7.57 -14.20 -33.25
C SER A 155 -8.57 -15.23 -33.79
N LYS A 156 -9.64 -14.76 -34.43
CA LYS A 156 -10.72 -15.58 -34.98
C LYS A 156 -10.36 -16.10 -36.37
#